data_AF-A0A6N4TGF6-F1
#
_entry.id   AF-A0A6N4TGF6-F1
#
_cell.length_a   1.000
_cell.length_b   1.000
_cell.length_c   1.000
_cell.angle_alpha   90.00
_cell.angle_beta   90.00
_cell.angle_gamma   90.00
#
_symmetry.space_group_name_H-M   'P 1'
#
loop_
_entity.id
_entity.type
_entity.pdbx_description
1 polymer ?
#
loop_
_entity_poly.entity_id
_entity_poly.type
_entity_poly.pdbx_seq_one_letter_code
_entity_poly.pdbx_strand_id
1 'polypeptide(L)'
;METNILMVFIVNAVYLAIWYAVYKIRTSKRKELRIWDNGYEFFDSLDDGVKERYWKEDTKIIHTFFIIFLFFLEITLFLYYIDSTKLYWIISLSIGIVASVGVAMILSVKLQKKFRSREKK
;
A
#
# COMPACT_ATOMS: atom_id res chain seq x y z
N MET A 1 -18.93 18.06 -16.92
CA MET A 1 -18.81 16.63 -17.28
C MET A 1 -17.40 16.30 -17.76
N GLU A 2 -16.87 16.98 -18.79
CA GLU A 2 -15.50 16.74 -19.31
C GLU A 2 -14.40 16.92 -18.25
N THR A 3 -14.48 17.94 -17.40
CA THR A 3 -13.53 18.17 -16.30
C THR A 3 -13.48 17.01 -15.30
N ASN A 4 -14.63 16.39 -14.99
CA ASN A 4 -14.71 15.27 -14.05
C ASN A 4 -14.08 14.01 -14.66
N ILE A 5 -14.25 13.79 -15.97
CA ILE A 5 -13.63 12.66 -16.68
C ILE A 5 -12.11 12.80 -16.70
N LEU A 6 -11.61 14.00 -17.02
CA LEU A 6 -10.17 14.29 -16.98
C LEU A 6 -9.59 14.09 -15.58
N MET A 7 -10.29 14.55 -14.54
CA MET A 7 -9.87 14.34 -13.15
C MET A 7 -9.78 12.84 -12.80
N VAL A 8 -10.79 12.04 -13.15
CA VAL A 8 -10.80 10.58 -12.92
C VAL A 8 -9.59 9.94 -13.59
N PHE A 9 -9.28 10.32 -14.83
CA PHE A 9 -8.11 9.80 -15.55
C PHE A 9 -6.80 10.19 -14.88
N ILE A 10 -6.64 11.46 -14.48
CA ILE A 10 -5.44 11.95 -13.80
C ILE A 10 -5.21 11.21 -12.48
N VAL A 11 -6.26 11.05 -11.67
CA VAL A 11 -6.15 10.36 -10.37
C VAL A 11 -5.72 8.91 -10.57
N ASN A 12 -6.30 8.21 -11.55
CA ASN A 12 -5.91 6.85 -11.90
C ASN A 12 -4.45 6.75 -12.40
N ALA A 13 -4.03 7.67 -13.28
CA ALA A 13 -2.67 7.71 -13.78
C ALA A 13 -1.65 7.95 -12.65
N VAL A 14 -1.94 8.91 -11.75
CA VAL A 14 -1.10 9.18 -10.57
C VAL A 14 -1.04 7.97 -9.66
N TYR A 15 -2.19 7.33 -9.38
CA TYR A 15 -2.25 6.14 -8.55
C TYR A 15 -1.39 4.99 -9.11
N LEU A 16 -1.53 4.70 -10.41
CA LEU A 16 -0.73 3.66 -11.08
C LEU A 16 0.76 4.01 -11.12
N ALA A 17 1.11 5.28 -11.31
CA ALA A 17 2.50 5.74 -11.28
C ALA A 17 3.13 5.54 -9.89
N ILE A 18 2.41 5.87 -8.81
CA ILE A 18 2.85 5.65 -7.43
C ILE A 18 3.02 4.15 -7.17
N TRP A 19 2.01 3.34 -7.55
CA TRP A 19 2.09 1.89 -7.33
C TRP A 19 3.27 1.27 -8.10
N TYR A 20 3.49 1.68 -9.34
CA TYR A 20 4.62 1.24 -10.15
C TYR A 20 5.97 1.65 -9.53
N ALA A 21 6.08 2.90 -9.06
CA ALA A 21 7.29 3.38 -8.39
C ALA A 21 7.62 2.54 -7.16
N VAL A 22 6.62 2.28 -6.30
CA VAL A 22 6.78 1.41 -5.13
C VAL A 22 7.17 -0.01 -5.58
N TYR A 23 6.48 -0.60 -6.55
CA TYR A 23 6.86 -1.92 -7.07
C TYR A 23 8.32 -1.97 -7.52
N LYS A 24 8.81 -0.95 -8.24
CA LYS A 24 10.19 -0.86 -8.71
C LYS A 24 11.19 -0.75 -7.57
N ILE A 25 10.88 0.03 -6.52
CA ILE A 25 11.70 0.10 -5.29
C ILE A 25 11.73 -1.28 -4.62
N ARG A 26 10.55 -1.88 -4.40
CA ARG A 26 10.39 -3.15 -3.69
C ARG A 26 11.07 -4.34 -4.39
N THR A 27 11.15 -4.31 -5.72
CA THR A 27 11.76 -5.36 -6.55
C THR A 27 13.19 -5.05 -7.02
N SER A 28 13.74 -3.91 -6.61
CA SER A 28 15.09 -3.50 -7.02
C SER A 28 16.16 -4.50 -6.58
N LYS A 29 17.16 -4.74 -7.44
CA LYS A 29 18.36 -5.53 -7.08
C LYS A 29 19.31 -4.75 -6.16
N ARG A 30 19.17 -3.42 -6.07
CA ARG A 30 20.02 -2.58 -5.22
C ARG A 30 19.52 -2.67 -3.78
N LYS A 31 20.30 -3.31 -2.91
CA LYS A 31 19.98 -3.48 -1.48
C LYS A 31 19.76 -2.15 -0.76
N GLU A 32 20.54 -1.11 -1.09
CA GLU A 32 20.45 0.23 -0.49
C GLU A 32 19.06 0.87 -0.67
N LEU A 33 18.51 0.85 -1.89
CA LEU A 33 17.18 1.39 -2.18
C LEU A 33 16.09 0.65 -1.41
N ARG A 34 16.27 -0.65 -1.18
CA ARG A 34 15.34 -1.47 -0.41
C ARG A 34 15.44 -1.20 1.08
N ILE A 35 16.64 -0.95 1.61
CA ILE A 35 16.86 -0.63 3.02
C ILE A 35 16.31 0.76 3.37
N TRP A 36 16.49 1.74 2.48
CA TRP A 36 15.98 3.10 2.69
C TRP A 36 14.45 3.17 2.82
N ASP A 37 13.74 2.32 2.09
CA ASP A 37 12.28 2.14 2.18
C ASP A 37 11.83 1.52 3.52
N ASN A 38 12.75 0.94 4.28
CA ASN A 38 12.46 -0.05 5.31
C ASN A 38 13.09 0.28 6.67
N GLY A 39 13.29 1.58 6.97
CA GLY A 39 13.88 2.12 8.21
C GLY A 39 13.08 1.84 9.50
N TYR A 40 12.50 0.65 9.60
CA TYR A 40 11.71 0.13 10.68
C TYR A 40 12.62 -0.69 11.59
N GLU A 41 12.65 -0.35 12.87
CA GLU A 41 13.52 -0.94 13.89
C GLU A 41 13.50 -2.48 13.92
N PHE A 42 12.33 -3.09 13.68
CA PHE A 42 12.22 -4.55 13.61
C PHE A 42 12.90 -5.15 12.37
N PHE A 43 12.89 -4.48 11.22
CA PHE A 43 13.58 -5.01 10.03
C PHE A 43 15.08 -5.03 10.24
N ASP A 44 15.61 -3.98 10.88
CA ASP A 44 17.03 -3.87 11.18
C ASP A 44 17.49 -4.90 12.22
N SER A 45 16.60 -5.30 13.13
CA SER A 45 16.91 -6.35 14.12
C SER A 45 16.98 -7.77 13.56
N LEU A 46 16.52 -8.01 12.33
CA LEU A 46 16.55 -9.35 11.71
C LEU A 46 17.95 -9.72 11.21
N ASP A 47 18.29 -11.01 11.18
CA ASP A 47 19.49 -11.51 10.49
C ASP A 47 19.42 -11.32 8.96
N ASP A 48 20.58 -11.14 8.30
CA ASP A 48 20.67 -10.90 6.85
C ASP A 48 19.98 -11.98 5.99
N GLY A 49 20.07 -13.25 6.38
CA GLY A 49 19.39 -14.36 5.69
C GLY A 49 17.88 -14.36 5.86
N VAL A 50 17.37 -13.67 6.88
CA VAL A 50 15.95 -13.55 7.23
C VAL A 50 15.35 -12.29 6.61
N LYS A 51 16.11 -11.19 6.53
CA LYS A 51 15.70 -9.91 5.93
C LYS A 51 15.10 -10.08 4.54
N GLU A 52 15.72 -10.88 3.67
CA GLU A 52 15.21 -11.08 2.30
C GLU A 52 13.86 -11.82 2.27
N ARG A 53 13.63 -12.77 3.19
CA ARG A 53 12.34 -13.47 3.29
C ARG A 53 11.26 -12.55 3.86
N TYR A 54 11.59 -11.81 4.92
CA TYR A 54 10.68 -10.82 5.50
C TYR A 54 10.30 -9.77 4.44
N TRP A 55 11.27 -9.22 3.72
CA TRP A 55 11.07 -8.24 2.66
C TRP A 55 10.09 -8.70 1.58
N LYS A 56 10.24 -9.95 1.11
CA LYS A 56 9.32 -10.52 0.10
C LYS A 56 7.90 -10.66 0.62
N GLU A 57 7.73 -11.05 1.88
CA GLU A 57 6.40 -11.16 2.48
C GLU A 57 5.78 -9.79 2.78
N ASP A 58 6.58 -8.84 3.28
CA ASP A 58 6.15 -7.47 3.57
C ASP A 58 5.77 -6.72 2.28
N THR A 59 6.49 -6.96 1.18
CA THR A 59 6.13 -6.42 -0.14
C THR A 59 4.72 -6.85 -0.58
N LYS A 60 4.30 -8.09 -0.26
CA LYS A 60 2.92 -8.55 -0.55
C LYS A 60 1.87 -7.80 0.27
N ILE A 61 2.22 -7.36 1.48
CA ILE A 61 1.34 -6.55 2.33
C ILE A 61 1.13 -5.18 1.68
N ILE A 62 2.21 -4.55 1.19
CA ILE A 62 2.12 -3.29 0.46
C ILE A 62 1.25 -3.44 -0.80
N HIS A 63 1.42 -4.51 -1.57
CA HIS A 63 0.53 -4.77 -2.72
C HIS A 63 -0.93 -4.98 -2.31
N THR A 64 -1.18 -5.65 -1.19
CA THR A 64 -2.53 -5.79 -0.61
C THR A 64 -3.14 -4.43 -0.26
N PHE A 65 -2.36 -3.53 0.35
CA PHE A 65 -2.78 -2.15 0.63
C PHE A 65 -3.23 -1.46 -0.65
N PHE A 66 -2.39 -1.47 -1.69
CA PHE A 66 -2.70 -0.84 -2.97
C PHE A 66 -3.99 -1.39 -3.56
N ILE A 67 -4.14 -2.72 -3.67
CA ILE A 67 -5.34 -3.34 -4.26
C ILE A 67 -6.62 -2.92 -3.52
N ILE A 68 -6.60 -2.96 -2.19
CA ILE A 68 -7.77 -2.56 -1.38
C ILE A 68 -8.06 -1.07 -1.59
N PHE A 69 -7.03 -0.24 -1.55
CA PHE A 69 -7.20 1.20 -1.73
C PHE A 69 -7.74 1.53 -3.13
N LEU A 70 -7.27 0.86 -4.20
CA LEU A 70 -7.78 1.04 -5.56
C LEU A 70 -9.28 0.75 -5.64
N PHE A 71 -9.74 -0.34 -5.03
CA PHE A 71 -11.16 -0.68 -5.03
C PHE A 71 -12.02 0.47 -4.46
N PHE A 72 -11.62 1.05 -3.33
CA PHE A 72 -12.33 2.19 -2.74
C PHE A 72 -12.12 3.49 -3.52
N LEU A 73 -10.95 3.69 -4.14
CA LEU A 73 -10.67 4.82 -5.00
C LEU A 73 -11.62 4.83 -6.22
N GLU A 74 -11.83 3.69 -6.86
CA GLU A 74 -12.76 3.58 -7.99
C GLU A 74 -14.21 3.87 -7.58
N ILE A 75 -14.65 3.38 -6.41
CA ILE A 75 -15.97 3.73 -5.87
C ILE A 75 -16.06 5.24 -5.58
N THR A 76 -15.01 5.81 -4.99
CA THR A 76 -14.91 7.25 -4.71
C THR A 76 -15.04 8.08 -5.98
N LEU A 77 -14.28 7.72 -7.02
CA LEU A 77 -14.27 8.41 -8.30
C LEU A 77 -15.61 8.28 -9.02
N PHE A 78 -16.26 7.11 -8.94
CA PHE A 78 -17.60 6.90 -9.46
C PHE A 78 -18.64 7.79 -8.76
N LEU A 79 -18.61 7.85 -7.42
CA LEU A 79 -19.50 8.70 -6.63
C LEU A 79 -19.26 10.19 -6.93
N TYR A 80 -18.01 10.59 -7.06
CA TYR A 80 -17.62 11.95 -7.45
C TYR A 80 -18.11 12.31 -8.85
N TYR A 81 -18.00 11.38 -9.80
CA TYR A 81 -18.46 11.56 -11.18
C TYR A 81 -19.97 11.78 -11.27
N ILE A 82 -20.75 10.99 -10.51
CA ILE A 82 -22.23 11.10 -10.50
C ILE A 82 -22.68 12.40 -9.84
N ASP A 83 -22.14 12.72 -8.66
CA ASP A 83 -22.56 13.90 -7.91
C ASP A 83 -21.48 14.35 -6.93
N SER A 84 -20.64 15.28 -7.39
CA SER A 84 -19.53 15.84 -6.60
C SER A 84 -20.00 16.74 -5.45
N THR A 85 -21.26 17.19 -5.45
CA THR A 85 -21.80 18.09 -4.41
C THR A 85 -22.12 17.36 -3.12
N LYS A 86 -22.35 16.05 -3.19
CA LYS A 86 -22.63 15.21 -2.02
C LYS A 86 -21.33 14.72 -1.39
N LEU A 87 -21.34 14.56 -0.07
CA LEU A 87 -20.18 14.10 0.70
C LEU A 87 -19.89 12.59 0.57
N TYR A 88 -20.68 11.83 -0.21
CA TYR A 88 -20.54 10.38 -0.31
C TYR A 88 -19.17 9.93 -0.82
N TRP A 89 -18.58 10.67 -1.76
CA TRP A 89 -17.23 10.37 -2.25
C TRP A 89 -16.18 10.56 -1.14
N ILE A 90 -16.32 11.58 -0.29
CA ILE A 90 -15.43 11.79 0.88
C ILE A 90 -15.56 10.65 1.88
N ILE A 91 -16.80 10.23 2.17
CA ILE A 91 -17.06 9.13 3.10
C ILE A 91 -16.45 7.82 2.55
N SER A 92 -16.66 7.53 1.26
CA SER A 92 -16.08 6.36 0.59
C SER A 92 -14.55 6.37 0.64
N LEU A 93 -13.93 7.52 0.33
CA LEU A 93 -12.48 7.68 0.39
C LEU A 93 -11.95 7.45 1.80
N SER A 94 -12.61 8.03 2.80
CA SER A 94 -12.23 7.91 4.22
C SER A 94 -12.28 6.44 4.68
N ILE A 95 -13.33 5.71 4.30
CA ILE A 95 -13.44 4.27 4.58
C ILE A 95 -12.31 3.52 3.88
N GLY A 96 -12.03 3.85 2.61
CA GLY A 96 -10.95 3.23 1.85
C GLY A 96 -9.57 3.39 2.49
N ILE A 97 -9.26 4.59 2.98
CA ILE A 97 -8.02 4.85 3.72
C ILE A 97 -7.96 3.98 4.98
N VAL A 98 -8.99 4.04 5.82
CA VAL A 98 -9.00 3.30 7.09
C VAL A 98 -8.93 1.78 6.87
N ALA A 99 -9.69 1.25 5.90
CA ALA A 99 -9.72 -0.18 5.60
C ALA A 99 -8.39 -0.68 5.03
N SER A 100 -7.83 0.01 4.04
CA SER A 100 -6.55 -0.38 3.42
C SER A 100 -5.41 -0.34 4.42
N VAL A 101 -5.30 0.75 5.20
CA VAL A 101 -4.29 0.91 6.26
C VAL A 101 -4.48 -0.13 7.37
N GLY A 102 -5.72 -0.31 7.85
CA GLY A 102 -6.04 -1.26 8.92
C GLY A 102 -5.66 -2.70 8.55
N VAL A 103 -6.01 -3.14 7.34
CA VAL A 103 -5.62 -4.47 6.84
C VAL A 103 -4.10 -4.59 6.75
N ALA A 104 -3.41 -3.58 6.19
CA ALA A 104 -1.95 -3.59 6.08
C ALA A 104 -1.26 -3.66 7.45
N MET A 105 -1.73 -2.90 8.43
CA MET A 105 -1.21 -2.93 9.80
C MET A 105 -1.40 -4.30 10.45
N ILE A 106 -2.61 -4.89 10.36
CA ILE A 106 -2.89 -6.22 10.91
C ILE A 106 -1.96 -7.27 10.30
N LEU A 107 -1.78 -7.23 8.97
CA LEU A 107 -0.88 -8.14 8.27
C LEU A 107 0.58 -7.92 8.68
N SER A 108 1.02 -6.65 8.82
CA SER A 108 2.38 -6.32 9.23
C SER A 108 2.68 -6.83 10.64
N VAL A 109 1.78 -6.61 11.60
CA VAL A 109 1.91 -7.14 12.97
C VAL A 109 1.96 -8.67 12.98
N LYS A 110 1.10 -9.33 12.18
CA LYS A 110 1.13 -10.80 12.04
C LYS A 110 2.47 -11.27 11.46
N LEU A 111 3.00 -10.56 10.47
CA LEU A 111 4.29 -10.86 9.87
C LEU A 111 5.43 -10.72 10.88
N GLN A 112 5.47 -9.61 11.62
CA GLN A 112 6.48 -9.38 12.65
C GLN A 112 6.46 -10.49 13.73
N LYS A 113 5.26 -10.89 14.20
CA LYS A 113 5.11 -12.01 15.15
C LYS A 113 5.62 -13.34 14.57
N LYS A 114 5.31 -13.62 13.30
CA LYS A 114 5.78 -14.83 12.60
C LYS A 114 7.31 -14.89 12.52
N PHE A 115 7.98 -13.77 12.29
CA PHE A 115 9.45 -13.75 12.18
C PHE A 115 10.15 -13.74 13.54
N ARG A 116 9.62 -13.01 14.53
CA ARG A 116 10.13 -13.02 15.92
C ARG A 116 10.07 -14.39 16.58
N SER A 117 9.04 -15.19 16.28
CA SER A 117 8.89 -16.55 16.82
C SER A 117 9.85 -17.57 16.18
N ARG A 118 10.42 -17.26 15.02
CA ARG A 118 11.35 -18.13 14.30
C ARG A 118 12.81 -17.89 14.68
N GLU A 119 13.16 -16.70 15.16
CA GLU A 119 14.51 -16.40 15.71
C GLU A 119 14.76 -17.06 17.07
N LYS A 120 13.71 -17.43 17.80
CA LYS A 120 13.81 -18.10 19.11
C LYS A 120 13.99 -19.63 19.02
N LYS A 121 14.04 -20.19 17.81
CA LYS A 121 14.20 -21.64 17.56
C LYS A 121 15.51 -21.90 16.86
#